data_AF-A0A2A8C863-F1
#
_entry.id   AF-A0A2A8C863-F1
#
_cell.length_a   1.000
_cell.length_b   1.000
_cell.length_c   1.000
_cell.angle_alpha   90.00
_cell.angle_beta   90.00
_cell.angle_gamma   90.00
#
_symmetry.space_group_name_H-M   'P 1'
#
loop_
_entity.id
_entity.type
_entity.pdbx_description
1 polymer ?
#
loop_
_entity_poly.entity_id
_entity_poly.type
_entity_poly.pdbx_seq_one_letter_code
_entity_poly.pdbx_strand_id
1 'polypeptide(L)' 'MISEVAIEKVYLAQGATDLRKSIDGLAAIVKEEFELDPFS' A
#
# COMPACT_ATOMS: atom_id res chain seq x y z
N MET A 1 11.96 0.71 16.12
CA MET A 1 11.87 2.17 15.96
C MET A 1 12.00 2.41 14.47
N ILE A 2 11.01 3.00 13.81
CA ILE A 2 11.16 3.36 12.39
C ILE A 2 12.35 4.32 12.35
N SER A 3 13.40 4.00 11.61
CA SER A 3 14.52 4.91 11.40
C SER A 3 13.97 6.22 10.82
N GLU A 4 14.64 7.35 11.06
CA GLU A 4 14.32 8.64 10.40
C GLU A 4 14.59 8.53 8.90
N VAL A 5 13.78 7.74 8.20
CA VAL A 5 13.60 7.82 6.76
C VAL A 5 12.57 8.93 6.57
N ALA A 6 12.90 9.90 5.71
CA ALA A 6 11.92 10.89 5.30
C ALA A 6 10.77 10.16 4.59
N ILE A 7 9.66 9.95 5.30
CA ILE A 7 8.45 9.40 4.70
C ILE A 7 7.80 10.51 3.89
N GLU A 8 7.91 10.44 2.57
CA GLU A 8 7.36 11.46 1.68
C GLU A 8 5.82 11.44 1.65
N LYS A 9 5.20 10.24 1.73
CA LYS A 9 3.75 10.09 1.58
C LYS A 9 3.21 8.86 2.28
N VAL A 10 2.01 8.98 2.87
CA VAL A 10 1.28 7.87 3.50
C VAL A 10 -0.14 7.83 2.93
N TYR A 11 -0.60 6.63 2.56
CA TYR A 11 -1.97 6.39 2.11
C TYR A 11 -2.70 5.50 3.13
N LEU A 12 -3.94 5.85 3.45
CA LEU A 12 -4.80 5.08 4.35
C LEU A 12 -6.02 4.57 3.60
N ALA A 13 -6.26 3.27 3.66
CA ALA A 13 -7.53 2.69 3.24
C ALA A 13 -8.60 3.01 4.30
N GLN A 14 -9.54 3.90 3.97
CA GLN A 14 -10.57 4.39 4.90
C GLN A 14 -11.80 3.47 5.02
N GLY A 15 -11.88 2.41 4.21
CA GLY A 15 -13.00 1.47 4.17
C GLY A 15 -12.59 0.03 4.49
N ALA A 16 -13.51 -0.90 4.32
CA ALA A 16 -13.21 -2.33 4.43
C ALA A 16 -12.27 -2.75 3.29
N THR A 17 -11.09 -3.26 3.65
CA THR A 17 -10.11 -3.78 2.69
C THR A 17 -10.20 -5.28 2.63
N ASP A 18 -10.41 -5.82 1.43
CA ASP A 18 -10.38 -7.26 1.19
C ASP A 18 -8.94 -7.78 1.18
N LEU A 19 -8.57 -8.52 2.23
CA LEU A 19 -7.26 -9.16 2.36
C LEU A 19 -7.27 -10.66 2.00
N ARG A 20 -8.31 -11.17 1.31
CA ARG A 20 -8.36 -12.58 0.88
C ARG A 20 -7.18 -13.00 0.01
N LYS A 21 -6.57 -12.05 -0.71
CA LYS A 21 -5.35 -12.25 -1.52
C LYS A 21 -4.05 -11.88 -0.78
N SER A 22 -4.10 -11.72 0.54
CA SER A 22 -2.98 -11.25 1.35
C SER A 22 -2.44 -9.88 0.91
N ILE A 23 -1.28 -9.50 1.44
CA ILE A 23 -0.61 -8.24 1.15
C ILE A 23 -0.16 -8.13 -0.31
N ASP A 24 0.35 -9.22 -0.89
CA ASP A 24 0.85 -9.23 -2.28
C ASP A 24 -0.28 -9.01 -3.29
N GLY A 25 -1.43 -9.64 -3.05
CA GLY A 25 -2.59 -9.44 -3.91
C GLY A 25 -3.19 -8.05 -3.77
N LEU A 26 -3.15 -7.45 -2.57
CA LEU A 26 -3.55 -6.06 -2.38
C LEU A 26 -2.56 -5.11 -3.08
N ALA A 27 -1.25 -5.34 -2.97
CA ALA A 27 -0.22 -4.57 -3.62
C ALA A 27 -0.36 -4.59 -5.16
N ALA A 28 -0.68 -5.75 -5.73
CA ALA A 28 -0.98 -5.87 -7.15
C ALA A 28 -2.18 -5.01 -7.57
N ILE A 29 -3.27 -5.01 -6.80
CA ILE A 29 -4.45 -4.18 -7.06
C ILE A 29 -4.09 -2.69 -6.96
N VAL A 30 -3.35 -2.29 -5.93
CA VAL A 30 -2.90 -0.89 -5.75
C VAL A 30 -2.09 -0.41 -6.95
N LYS A 31 -1.20 -1.27 -7.47
CA LYS A 31 -0.37 -0.95 -8.62
C LYS A 31 -1.15 -0.80 -9.91
N GLU A 32 -2.07 -1.73 -10.19
CA GLU A 32 -2.84 -1.75 -11.44
C GLU A 32 -3.94 -0.66 -11.47
N GLU A 33 -4.64 -0.43 -10.35
CA GLU A 33 -5.81 0.46 -10.32
C GLU A 33 -5.46 1.93 -10.01
N PHE A 34 -4.35 2.18 -9.31
CA PHE A 34 -3.97 3.53 -8.85
C PHE A 34 -2.64 4.02 -9.42
N GLU A 35 -1.96 3.23 -10.26
CA GLU A 35 -0.65 3.55 -10.83
C GLU A 35 0.42 3.89 -9.76
N LEU A 36 0.30 3.29 -8.57
CA LEU A 36 1.23 3.49 -7.45
C LEU A 36 2.20 2.32 -7.32
N ASP A 37 3.42 2.56 -6.83
CA ASP A 37 4.33 1.50 -6.41
C ASP A 37 4.25 1.30 -4.88
N PRO A 38 3.64 0.22 -4.37
CA PRO A 38 3.54 -0.03 -2.94
C PRO A 38 4.86 -0.53 -2.30
N PHE A 39 5.92 -0.77 -3.09
CA PHE A 39 7.20 -1.31 -2.62
C PHE A 39 8.38 -0.33 -2.76
N SER A 40 8.13 0.90 -3.22
CA SER A 40 9.12 1.98 -3.36
C SER A 40 9.43 2.70 -2.05
#